data_AF-A0A2P6QVB2-F1
#
_entry.id   AF-A0A2P6QVB2-F1
#
_cell.length_a   1.000
_cell.length_b   1.000
_cell.length_c   1.000
_cell.angle_alpha   90.00
_cell.angle_beta   90.00
_cell.angle_gamma   90.00
#
_symmetry.space_group_name_H-M   'P 1'
#
loop_
_entity.id
_entity.type
_entity.pdbx_description
1 polymer ?
#
loop_
_entity_poly.entity_id
_entity_poly.type
_entity_poly.pdbx_seq_one_letter_code
_entity_poly.pdbx_strand_id
1 'polypeptide(L)'
;MSKLQSLEDLNLSRNNLSGVIPTSFGEMPGLLHIDMSYNQSQGAIPDSKAFQNGSLEGNNGLCGNVVGLQPCNPSAGNKSTSNKDRKLVFLIVFPVLGVLLLALLGIALIRRRRKKHQHTEESYVQNEVFAIAHFDGRKMYGEIMEATNNFDTACCIGKGGYGTVYKGKLPSGSIVAVKKLYPVHDSEEASQKEFFNEIRALLEIRHRNIVKLLGFCSNVHHSLVYEYLEKGSLSANLSND
;
A
#
# COMPACT_ATOMS: atom_id res chain seq x y z
N MET A 1 11.50 -3.55 58.85
CA MET A 1 10.42 -2.79 59.52
C MET A 1 10.11 -3.29 60.95
N SER A 2 10.89 -4.21 61.53
CA SER A 2 10.78 -4.69 62.93
C SER A 2 11.27 -3.66 63.98
N LYS A 3 10.80 -2.42 63.92
CA LYS A 3 11.22 -1.33 64.83
C LYS A 3 10.08 -0.52 65.44
N LEU A 4 8.84 -0.81 65.05
CA LEU A 4 7.66 -0.08 65.53
C LEU A 4 7.08 -0.80 66.75
N GLN A 5 7.70 -0.55 67.91
CA GLN A 5 7.37 -1.22 69.17
C GLN A 5 6.08 -0.69 69.83
N SER A 6 5.65 0.53 69.46
CA SER A 6 4.50 1.22 70.06
C SER A 6 3.30 1.37 69.12
N LEU A 7 3.37 0.82 67.91
CA LEU A 7 2.28 0.94 66.95
C LEU A 7 1.19 -0.08 67.27
N GLU A 8 0.03 0.40 67.69
CA GLU A 8 -1.12 -0.43 68.06
C GLU A 8 -2.10 -0.64 66.90
N ASP A 9 -2.35 0.41 66.11
CA ASP A 9 -3.32 0.39 65.02
C ASP A 9 -2.64 0.69 63.68
N LEU A 10 -2.94 -0.14 62.67
CA LEU A 10 -2.43 0.06 61.33
C LEU A 10 -3.53 -0.12 60.28
N ASN A 11 -3.90 0.96 59.60
CA ASN A 11 -4.84 0.94 58.49
C ASN A 11 -4.12 1.17 57.15
N LEU A 12 -4.18 0.15 56.30
CA LEU A 12 -3.67 0.14 54.93
C LEU A 12 -4.77 -0.22 53.92
N SER A 13 -6.05 -0.15 54.33
CA SER A 13 -7.18 -0.51 53.50
C SER A 13 -7.27 0.33 52.21
N ARG A 14 -7.89 -0.24 51.17
CA ARG A 14 -8.19 0.45 49.89
C ARG A 14 -6.97 1.06 49.22
N ASN A 15 -5.84 0.38 49.33
CA ASN A 15 -4.65 0.72 48.56
C ASN A 15 -4.46 -0.27 47.42
N ASN A 16 -3.45 -0.05 46.60
CA ASN A 16 -3.08 -0.97 45.53
C ASN A 16 -1.90 -1.88 45.95
N LEU A 17 -1.82 -2.24 47.23
CA LEU A 17 -0.71 -3.05 47.76
C LEU A 17 -0.84 -4.47 47.23
N SER A 18 0.21 -4.98 46.58
CA SER A 18 0.25 -6.31 45.99
C SER A 18 1.38 -7.16 46.57
N GLY A 19 1.27 -8.47 46.41
CA GLY A 19 2.26 -9.43 46.89
C GLY A 19 1.98 -9.97 48.30
N VAL A 20 2.99 -10.56 48.93
CA VAL A 20 2.86 -11.26 50.22
C VAL A 20 2.98 -10.30 51.38
N ILE A 21 2.12 -10.47 52.39
CA ILE A 21 2.22 -9.72 53.66
C ILE A 21 3.50 -10.15 54.37
N PRO A 22 4.46 -9.23 54.61
CA PRO A 22 5.73 -9.59 55.25
C PRO A 22 5.53 -10.20 56.65
N THR A 23 6.24 -11.29 56.94
CA THR A 23 6.19 -11.96 58.27
C THR A 23 6.58 -11.03 59.42
N SER A 24 7.36 -9.99 59.14
CA SER A 24 7.76 -8.98 60.13
C SER A 24 6.58 -8.24 60.77
N PHE A 25 5.40 -8.21 60.13
CA PHE A 25 4.18 -7.66 60.77
C PHE A 25 3.70 -8.52 61.93
N GLY A 26 3.95 -9.84 61.91
CA GLY A 26 3.67 -10.74 63.03
C GLY A 26 4.64 -10.59 64.18
N GLU A 27 5.83 -10.04 63.93
CA GLU A 27 6.89 -9.80 64.93
C GLU A 27 6.73 -8.46 65.66
N MET A 28 5.71 -7.66 65.34
CA MET A 28 5.46 -6.36 65.96
C MET A 28 4.74 -6.54 67.30
N PRO A 29 5.39 -6.28 68.45
CA PRO A 29 4.82 -6.62 69.76
C PRO A 29 3.64 -5.72 70.16
N GLY A 30 3.61 -4.48 69.68
CA GLY A 30 2.57 -3.51 70.00
C GLY A 30 1.33 -3.60 69.12
N LEU A 31 1.37 -4.32 67.99
CA LEU A 31 0.29 -4.26 67.00
C LEU A 31 -0.94 -5.05 67.46
N LEU A 32 -2.06 -4.35 67.60
CA LEU A 32 -3.34 -4.88 68.08
C LEU A 32 -4.40 -4.95 66.98
N HIS A 33 -4.51 -3.90 66.15
CA HIS A 33 -5.51 -3.85 65.08
C HIS A 33 -4.84 -3.58 63.73
N ILE A 34 -5.28 -4.34 62.72
CA ILE A 34 -4.81 -4.18 61.35
C ILE A 34 -5.98 -4.24 60.37
N ASP A 35 -6.00 -3.29 59.44
CA ASP A 35 -6.92 -3.28 58.31
C ASP A 35 -6.11 -3.26 57.01
N MET A 36 -6.14 -4.35 56.27
CA MET A 36 -5.54 -4.48 54.94
C MET A 36 -6.61 -4.77 53.87
N SER A 37 -7.88 -4.49 54.17
CA SER A 37 -8.99 -4.80 53.27
C SER A 37 -8.88 -4.07 51.93
N TYR A 38 -9.44 -4.66 50.88
CA TYR A 38 -9.49 -4.10 49.53
C TYR A 38 -8.10 -3.71 48.97
N ASN A 39 -7.15 -4.63 49.07
CA ASN A 39 -5.85 -4.56 48.41
C ASN A 39 -5.70 -5.72 47.39
N GLN A 40 -4.50 -5.94 46.88
CA GLN A 40 -4.13 -7.04 45.98
C GLN A 40 -3.16 -8.03 46.66
N SER A 41 -3.24 -8.17 47.99
CA SER A 41 -2.34 -9.04 48.73
C SER A 41 -2.68 -10.52 48.55
N GLN A 42 -1.66 -11.37 48.61
CA GLN A 42 -1.78 -12.82 48.39
C GLN A 42 -0.83 -13.62 49.30
N GLY A 43 -1.14 -14.90 49.54
CA GLY A 43 -0.30 -15.79 50.35
C GLY A 43 -0.77 -15.91 51.81
N ALA A 44 0.08 -16.53 52.62
CA ALA A 44 -0.21 -16.77 54.03
C ALA A 44 -0.14 -15.47 54.83
N ILE A 45 -1.12 -15.28 55.71
CA ILE A 45 -1.10 -14.19 56.69
C ILE A 45 -0.10 -14.51 57.82
N PRO A 46 0.55 -13.51 58.44
CA PRO A 46 1.36 -13.73 59.63
C PRO A 46 0.51 -14.26 60.79
N ASP A 47 1.04 -15.21 61.55
CA ASP A 47 0.38 -15.71 62.76
C ASP A 47 0.65 -14.76 63.93
N SER A 48 -0.24 -13.79 64.12
CA SER A 48 -0.22 -12.90 65.28
C SER A 48 -1.62 -12.44 65.66
N LYS A 49 -1.77 -11.94 66.89
CA LYS A 49 -3.07 -11.49 67.44
C LYS A 49 -3.76 -10.44 66.56
N ALA A 50 -3.00 -9.53 65.95
CA ALA A 50 -3.53 -8.50 65.06
C ALA A 50 -4.22 -9.09 63.82
N PHE A 51 -3.68 -10.17 63.24
CA PHE A 51 -4.24 -10.81 62.04
C PHE A 51 -5.37 -11.80 62.35
N GLN A 52 -5.53 -12.25 63.60
CA GLN A 52 -6.65 -13.12 63.99
C GLN A 52 -8.00 -12.41 63.92
N ASN A 53 -8.04 -11.11 64.24
CA ASN A 53 -9.23 -10.26 64.20
C ASN A 53 -9.09 -9.07 63.22
N GLY A 54 -8.12 -9.13 62.31
CA GLY A 54 -7.86 -8.07 61.33
C GLY A 54 -8.84 -8.08 60.16
N SER A 55 -9.03 -6.93 59.52
CA SER A 55 -9.87 -6.82 58.32
C SER A 55 -9.03 -7.13 57.08
N LEU A 56 -9.35 -8.25 56.41
CA LEU A 56 -8.57 -8.81 55.30
C LEU A 56 -9.38 -9.04 54.02
N GLU A 57 -10.66 -8.62 54.02
CA GLU A 57 -11.58 -8.81 52.90
C GLU A 57 -11.13 -8.10 51.62
N GLY A 58 -11.62 -8.55 50.47
CA GLY A 58 -11.26 -7.96 49.18
C GLY A 58 -9.86 -8.32 48.67
N ASN A 59 -9.11 -9.18 49.37
CA ASN A 59 -7.83 -9.74 48.91
C ASN A 59 -8.01 -11.20 48.45
N ASN A 60 -8.11 -11.42 47.14
CA ASN A 60 -8.48 -12.73 46.57
C ASN A 60 -7.45 -13.86 46.76
N GLY A 61 -6.24 -13.55 47.25
CA GLY A 61 -5.15 -14.52 47.36
C GLY A 61 -4.74 -14.87 48.79
N LEU A 62 -5.36 -14.30 49.82
CA LEU A 62 -4.97 -14.53 51.20
C LEU A 62 -5.46 -15.89 51.70
N CYS A 63 -4.63 -16.55 52.50
CA CYS A 63 -4.96 -17.79 53.17
C CYS A 63 -4.46 -17.77 54.61
N GLY A 64 -5.11 -18.53 55.48
CA GLY A 64 -4.77 -18.58 56.90
C GLY A 64 -5.82 -19.33 57.71
N ASN A 65 -5.49 -19.59 58.97
CA ASN A 65 -6.41 -20.23 59.91
C ASN A 65 -7.24 -19.19 60.66
N VAL A 66 -7.96 -18.34 59.92
CA VAL A 66 -8.82 -17.28 60.46
C VAL A 66 -10.18 -17.29 59.76
N VAL A 67 -11.22 -16.85 60.48
CA VAL A 67 -12.60 -16.83 59.96
C VAL A 67 -12.67 -15.94 58.71
N GLY A 68 -13.23 -16.46 57.62
CA GLY A 68 -13.37 -15.74 56.35
C GLY A 68 -12.23 -15.97 55.35
N LEU A 69 -11.14 -16.65 55.73
CA LEU A 69 -10.08 -17.10 54.81
C LEU A 69 -10.05 -18.62 54.68
N GLN A 70 -9.59 -19.10 53.52
CA GLN A 70 -9.35 -20.52 53.29
C GLN A 70 -8.03 -20.95 53.95
N PRO A 71 -7.92 -22.18 54.47
CA PRO A 71 -6.65 -22.73 54.94
C PRO A 71 -5.59 -22.73 53.82
N CYS A 72 -4.35 -22.41 54.17
CA CYS A 72 -3.25 -22.45 53.20
C CYS A 72 -2.97 -23.90 52.80
N ASN A 73 -3.19 -24.23 51.53
CA ASN A 73 -2.84 -25.52 50.98
C ASN A 73 -1.34 -25.57 50.64
N PRO A 74 -0.55 -26.52 51.18
CA PRO A 74 0.86 -26.66 50.86
C PRO A 74 1.14 -26.97 49.38
N SER A 75 0.11 -27.33 48.59
CA SER A 75 0.19 -27.60 47.16
C SER A 75 -0.27 -26.45 46.25
N ALA A 76 -0.48 -25.24 46.78
CA ALA A 76 -0.84 -24.05 45.98
C ALA A 76 0.37 -23.15 45.63
N GLY A 77 1.60 -23.66 45.77
CA GLY A 77 2.81 -23.02 45.24
C GLY A 77 2.90 -23.19 43.72
N ASN A 78 2.77 -22.09 42.98
CA ASN A 78 2.99 -21.96 41.54
C ASN A 78 2.06 -22.79 40.64
N LYS A 79 0.85 -22.28 40.37
CA LYS A 79 0.29 -22.44 39.02
C LYS A 79 1.19 -21.63 38.07
N SER A 80 2.29 -22.23 37.62
CA SER A 80 2.93 -21.76 36.40
C SER A 80 1.86 -21.75 35.32
N THR A 81 1.74 -20.63 34.62
CA THR A 81 0.96 -20.52 33.39
C THR A 81 1.29 -21.74 32.53
N SER A 82 0.30 -22.60 32.38
CA SER A 82 0.45 -23.93 31.80
C SER A 82 1.15 -23.82 30.45
N ASN A 83 2.23 -24.57 30.25
CA ASN A 83 2.92 -24.71 28.95
C ASN A 83 1.96 -25.05 27.79
N LYS A 84 0.73 -25.50 28.07
CA LYS A 84 -0.33 -25.77 27.08
C LYS A 84 -0.85 -24.49 26.42
N ASP A 85 -1.06 -23.41 27.17
CA ASP A 85 -1.61 -22.16 26.61
C ASP A 85 -0.57 -21.43 25.76
N ARG A 86 0.70 -21.46 26.19
CA ARG A 86 1.82 -20.91 25.40
C ARG A 86 2.01 -21.67 24.08
N LYS A 87 1.83 -23.00 24.08
CA LYS A 87 1.88 -23.83 22.86
C LYS A 87 0.74 -23.51 21.89
N LEU A 88 -0.46 -23.26 22.39
CA LEU A 88 -1.61 -22.91 21.55
C LEU A 88 -1.43 -21.55 20.85
N VAL A 89 -0.86 -20.56 21.56
CA VAL A 89 -0.54 -19.25 20.97
C VAL A 89 0.45 -19.38 19.82
N PHE A 90 1.53 -20.16 19.97
CA PHE A 90 2.48 -20.38 18.88
C PHE A 90 1.84 -21.11 17.68
N LEU A 91 0.95 -22.07 17.91
CA LEU A 91 0.24 -22.79 16.85
C LEU A 91 -0.67 -21.90 16.00
N ILE A 92 -1.14 -20.76 16.52
CA ILE A 92 -2.01 -19.83 15.78
C ILE A 92 -1.19 -18.69 15.17
N VAL A 93 -0.24 -18.13 15.94
CA VAL A 93 0.53 -16.94 15.52
C VAL A 93 1.43 -17.23 14.33
N PHE A 94 2.15 -18.37 14.32
CA PHE A 94 3.07 -18.68 13.23
C PHE A 94 2.36 -18.92 11.88
N PRO A 95 1.25 -19.67 11.79
CA PRO A 95 0.50 -19.78 10.54
C PRO A 95 -0.04 -18.45 10.04
N VAL A 96 -0.59 -17.62 10.92
CA VAL A 96 -1.13 -16.30 10.54
C VAL A 96 -0.02 -15.39 10.00
N LEU A 97 1.14 -15.33 10.67
CA LEU A 97 2.30 -14.60 10.19
C LEU A 97 2.83 -15.17 8.86
N GLY A 98 2.84 -16.49 8.71
CA GLY A 98 3.24 -17.16 7.47
C GLY A 98 2.34 -16.80 6.29
N VAL A 99 1.01 -16.85 6.47
CA VAL A 99 0.04 -16.45 5.45
C VAL A 99 0.20 -14.97 5.09
N LEU A 100 0.38 -14.09 6.08
CA LEU A 100 0.58 -12.66 5.86
C LEU A 100 1.86 -12.39 5.04
N LEU A 101 2.97 -13.06 5.38
CA LEU A 101 4.23 -12.96 4.64
C LEU A 101 4.08 -13.45 3.20
N LEU A 102 3.44 -14.61 2.98
CA LEU A 102 3.20 -15.14 1.63
C LEU A 102 2.30 -14.21 0.81
N ALA A 103 1.28 -13.60 1.41
CA ALA A 103 0.43 -12.63 0.75
C ALA A 103 1.22 -11.37 0.34
N LEU A 104 2.05 -10.82 1.23
CA LEU A 104 2.89 -9.66 0.93
C LEU A 104 3.92 -9.97 -0.17
N LEU A 105 4.56 -11.13 -0.12
CA LEU A 105 5.48 -11.60 -1.17
C LEU A 105 4.75 -11.80 -2.50
N GLY A 106 3.57 -12.41 -2.49
CA GLY A 106 2.73 -12.57 -3.68
C GLY A 106 2.34 -11.24 -4.30
N ILE A 107 1.87 -10.29 -3.50
CA ILE A 107 1.55 -8.93 -3.95
C ILE A 107 2.80 -8.22 -4.49
N ALA A 108 3.94 -8.34 -3.82
CA ALA A 108 5.20 -7.75 -4.27
C ALA A 108 5.66 -8.35 -5.61
N LEU A 109 5.55 -9.66 -5.79
CA LEU A 109 5.87 -10.35 -7.04
C LEU A 109 4.91 -9.96 -8.17
N ILE A 110 3.60 -9.86 -7.90
CA ILE A 110 2.60 -9.38 -8.87
C ILE A 110 2.89 -7.94 -9.27
N ARG A 111 3.20 -7.06 -8.31
CA ARG A 111 3.58 -5.66 -8.57
C ARG A 111 4.87 -5.56 -9.38
N ARG A 112 5.89 -6.37 -9.06
CA ARG A 112 7.15 -6.45 -9.82
C ARG A 112 6.91 -6.95 -11.24
N ARG A 113 6.05 -7.97 -11.43
CA ARG A 113 5.67 -8.48 -12.75
C ARG A 113 4.92 -7.43 -13.58
N ARG A 114 3.96 -6.71 -12.97
CA ARG A 114 3.24 -5.61 -13.64
C ARG A 114 4.18 -4.48 -14.06
N LYS A 115 5.06 -4.02 -13.16
CA LYS A 115 6.07 -2.99 -13.49
C LYS A 115 7.02 -3.45 -14.59
N LYS A 116 7.46 -4.71 -14.56
CA LYS A 116 8.33 -5.27 -15.60
C LYS A 116 7.61 -5.32 -16.96
N HIS A 117 6.35 -5.74 -17.00
CA HIS A 117 5.57 -5.79 -18.25
C HIS A 117 5.41 -4.41 -18.89
N GLN A 118 5.04 -3.38 -18.09
CA GLN A 118 4.91 -2.01 -18.59
C GLN A 118 6.23 -1.49 -19.19
N HIS A 119 7.34 -1.66 -18.47
CA HIS A 119 8.65 -1.21 -18.94
C HIS A 119 9.17 -2.01 -20.15
N THR A 120 8.86 -3.31 -20.25
CA THR A 120 9.23 -4.12 -21.41
C THR A 120 8.41 -3.77 -22.65
N GLU A 121 7.12 -3.48 -22.49
CA GLU A 121 6.27 -3.02 -23.61
C GLU A 121 6.68 -1.62 -24.12
N GLU A 122 6.89 -0.65 -23.24
CA GLU A 122 7.35 0.69 -23.65
C GLU A 122 8.71 0.63 -24.37
N SER A 123 9.65 -0.18 -23.86
CA SER A 123 10.96 -0.38 -24.50
C SER A 123 10.86 -1.09 -25.85
N TYR A 124 9.95 -2.07 -26.00
CA TYR A 124 9.72 -2.77 -27.26
C TYR A 124 9.10 -1.85 -28.31
N VAL A 125 8.08 -1.08 -27.91
CA VAL A 125 7.41 -0.09 -28.77
C VAL A 125 8.42 0.95 -29.23
N GLN A 126 9.25 1.49 -28.34
CA GLN A 126 10.26 2.46 -28.72
C GLN A 126 11.25 1.88 -29.75
N ASN A 127 11.66 0.62 -29.61
CA ASN A 127 12.53 -0.07 -30.58
C ASN A 127 11.85 -0.32 -31.94
N GLU A 128 10.59 -0.74 -31.98
CA GLU A 128 9.84 -0.91 -33.24
C GLU A 128 9.55 0.41 -33.94
N VAL A 129 9.29 1.45 -33.16
CA VAL A 129 9.16 2.84 -33.62
C VAL A 129 10.46 3.32 -34.29
N PHE A 130 11.63 2.95 -33.74
CA PHE A 130 12.93 3.17 -34.40
C PHE A 130 13.16 2.27 -35.64
N ALA A 131 12.46 1.14 -35.75
CA ALA A 131 12.58 0.18 -36.85
C ALA A 131 11.72 0.51 -38.09
N ILE A 132 10.86 1.54 -38.04
CA ILE A 132 10.26 2.17 -39.23
C ILE A 132 11.40 2.84 -40.02
N ALA A 133 12.15 2.04 -40.77
CA ALA A 133 13.23 2.36 -41.71
C ALA A 133 13.96 3.68 -41.44
N HIS A 134 15.02 3.67 -40.62
CA HIS A 134 15.97 4.79 -40.47
C HIS A 134 15.29 6.16 -40.25
N PHE A 135 14.39 6.23 -39.27
CA PHE A 135 13.73 7.46 -38.90
C PHE A 135 14.71 8.48 -38.29
N ASP A 136 15.24 9.40 -39.11
CA ASP A 136 15.82 10.64 -38.60
C ASP A 136 14.68 11.63 -38.31
N GLY A 137 14.22 11.63 -37.06
CA GLY A 137 13.09 12.45 -36.63
C GLY A 137 13.31 13.95 -36.79
N ARG A 138 14.55 14.43 -36.85
CA ARG A 138 14.82 15.85 -37.15
C ARG A 138 14.64 16.14 -38.64
N LYS A 139 15.11 15.25 -39.51
CA LYS A 139 14.90 15.37 -40.95
C LYS A 139 13.42 15.32 -41.31
N MET A 140 12.69 14.33 -40.78
CA MET A 140 11.25 14.21 -41.01
C MET A 140 10.49 15.44 -40.53
N TYR A 141 10.84 16.01 -39.36
CA TYR A 141 10.20 17.23 -38.87
C TYR A 141 10.34 18.39 -39.87
N GLY A 142 11.56 18.65 -40.37
CA GLY A 142 11.81 19.70 -41.35
C GLY A 142 11.02 19.49 -42.64
N GLU A 143 11.01 18.26 -43.16
CA GLU A 143 10.24 17.90 -44.36
C GLU A 143 8.73 18.09 -44.16
N ILE A 144 8.19 17.76 -42.99
CA ILE A 144 6.77 17.99 -42.67
C ILE A 144 6.45 19.48 -42.60
N MET A 145 7.29 20.28 -41.94
CA MET A 145 7.07 21.73 -41.83
C MET A 145 7.05 22.37 -43.22
N GLU A 146 8.00 22.01 -44.08
CA GLU A 146 8.06 22.51 -45.46
C GLU A 146 6.85 22.01 -46.29
N ALA A 147 6.57 20.71 -46.24
CA ALA A 147 5.50 20.09 -47.02
C ALA A 147 4.09 20.61 -46.66
N THR A 148 3.90 21.06 -45.42
CA THR A 148 2.60 21.57 -44.93
C THR A 148 2.56 23.10 -44.81
N ASN A 149 3.59 23.80 -45.29
CA ASN A 149 3.77 25.25 -45.11
C ASN A 149 3.56 25.69 -43.64
N ASN A 150 4.22 24.99 -42.71
CA ASN A 150 4.06 25.17 -41.26
C ASN A 150 2.62 24.95 -40.76
N PHE A 151 1.96 23.89 -41.24
CA PHE A 151 0.57 23.57 -40.92
C PHE A 151 -0.42 24.68 -41.32
N ASP A 152 -0.22 25.28 -42.50
CA ASP A 152 -1.11 26.29 -43.05
C ASP A 152 -2.52 25.72 -43.24
N THR A 153 -3.53 26.56 -42.99
CA THR A 153 -4.94 26.23 -43.19
C THR A 153 -5.27 25.88 -44.64
N ALA A 154 -4.54 26.39 -45.63
CA ALA A 154 -4.69 26.04 -47.04
C ALA A 154 -4.33 24.58 -47.33
N CYS A 155 -3.47 23.97 -46.50
CA CYS A 155 -3.12 22.56 -46.59
C CYS A 155 -4.09 21.66 -45.82
N CYS A 156 -5.01 22.21 -45.03
CA CYS A 156 -5.93 21.43 -44.20
C CYS A 156 -6.94 20.66 -45.05
N ILE A 157 -6.98 19.34 -44.89
CA ILE A 157 -7.92 18.45 -45.59
C ILE A 157 -8.95 17.80 -44.66
N GLY A 158 -8.80 17.95 -43.35
CA GLY A 158 -9.79 17.45 -42.39
C GLY A 158 -9.48 17.86 -40.96
N LYS A 159 -10.52 17.99 -40.15
CA LYS A 159 -10.43 18.21 -38.70
C LYS A 159 -11.30 17.17 -38.01
N GLY A 160 -10.78 16.56 -36.95
CA GLY A 160 -11.52 15.60 -36.12
C GLY A 160 -11.26 15.86 -34.64
N GLY A 161 -11.86 15.04 -33.77
CA GLY A 161 -11.70 15.21 -32.31
C GLY A 161 -10.27 15.06 -31.80
N TYR A 162 -9.44 14.30 -32.53
CA TYR A 162 -8.08 13.96 -32.10
C TYR A 162 -6.99 14.74 -32.84
N GLY A 163 -7.34 15.64 -33.76
CA GLY A 163 -6.35 16.39 -34.52
C GLY A 163 -6.82 16.96 -35.85
N THR A 164 -5.88 17.60 -36.53
CA THR A 164 -6.06 18.17 -37.87
C THR A 164 -5.20 17.42 -38.86
N VAL A 165 -5.76 17.09 -40.03
CA VAL A 165 -5.07 16.42 -41.13
C VAL A 165 -4.74 17.43 -42.22
N TYR A 166 -3.50 17.44 -42.66
CA TYR A 166 -2.96 18.32 -43.69
C TYR A 166 -2.46 17.49 -44.87
N LYS A 167 -2.67 17.98 -46.09
CA LYS A 167 -2.03 17.45 -47.29
C LYS A 167 -0.66 18.09 -47.44
N GLY A 168 0.36 17.29 -47.69
CA GLY A 168 1.71 17.76 -47.95
C GLY A 168 2.36 17.04 -49.12
N LYS A 169 3.36 17.69 -49.72
CA LYS A 169 4.24 17.08 -50.72
C LYS A 169 5.66 17.04 -50.17
N LEU A 170 6.18 15.84 -49.94
CA LEU A 170 7.55 15.64 -49.47
C LEU A 170 8.57 16.01 -50.56
N PRO A 171 9.85 16.27 -50.22
CA PRO A 171 10.91 16.53 -51.20
C PRO A 171 11.10 15.40 -52.22
N SER A 172 10.75 14.16 -51.84
CA SER A 172 10.73 13.00 -52.74
C SER A 172 9.66 13.08 -53.84
N GLY A 173 8.75 14.06 -53.77
CA GLY A 173 7.59 14.20 -54.65
C GLY A 173 6.35 13.44 -54.16
N SER A 174 6.49 12.61 -53.12
CA SER A 174 5.38 11.83 -52.56
C SER A 174 4.35 12.73 -51.89
N ILE A 175 3.06 12.51 -52.21
CA ILE A 175 1.95 13.18 -51.55
C ILE A 175 1.58 12.39 -50.28
N VAL A 176 1.49 13.09 -49.16
CA VAL A 176 1.24 12.50 -47.84
C VAL A 176 0.10 13.22 -47.12
N ALA A 177 -0.55 12.49 -46.21
CA ALA A 177 -1.45 13.07 -45.23
C ALA A 177 -0.72 13.17 -43.89
N VAL A 178 -0.64 14.37 -43.32
CA VAL A 178 0.00 14.63 -42.03
C VAL A 178 -1.07 14.95 -41.01
N LYS A 179 -1.29 14.05 -40.04
CA LYS A 179 -2.19 14.29 -38.92
C LYS A 179 -1.41 14.90 -37.77
N LYS A 180 -1.69 16.16 -37.44
CA LYS A 180 -1.21 16.83 -36.23
C LYS A 180 -2.22 16.56 -35.11
N LEU A 181 -1.78 15.85 -34.08
CA LEU A 181 -2.63 15.54 -32.93
C LEU A 181 -2.82 16.78 -32.05
N TYR A 182 -4.00 16.87 -31.43
CA TYR A 182 -4.22 17.87 -30.39
C TYR A 182 -3.56 17.43 -29.09
N PRO A 183 -2.92 18.35 -28.34
CA PRO A 183 -2.46 18.02 -27.01
C PRO A 183 -3.65 17.70 -26.11
N VAL A 184 -3.55 16.60 -25.36
CA VAL A 184 -4.55 16.21 -24.37
C VAL A 184 -4.38 17.11 -23.15
N HIS A 185 -5.48 17.75 -22.73
CA HIS A 185 -5.46 18.72 -21.63
C HIS A 185 -5.06 18.13 -20.26
N ASP A 186 -5.13 16.79 -20.11
CA ASP A 186 -5.00 16.12 -18.80
C ASP A 186 -3.55 15.85 -18.37
N SER A 187 -2.58 15.76 -19.29
CA SER A 187 -1.13 15.78 -19.03
C SER A 187 -0.31 15.57 -20.31
N GLU A 188 0.97 15.92 -20.26
CA GLU A 188 1.93 15.57 -21.32
C GLU A 188 2.08 14.04 -21.48
N GLU A 189 2.05 13.29 -20.38
CA GLU A 189 2.08 11.83 -20.39
C GLU A 189 0.88 11.22 -21.12
N ALA A 190 -0.33 11.75 -20.91
CA ALA A 190 -1.53 11.30 -21.60
C ALA A 190 -1.43 11.56 -23.12
N SER A 191 -0.93 12.74 -23.50
CA SER A 191 -0.71 13.12 -24.90
C SER A 191 0.32 12.21 -25.59
N GLN A 192 1.42 11.89 -24.91
CA GLN A 192 2.41 10.94 -25.41
C GLN A 192 1.82 9.53 -25.54
N LYS A 193 1.04 9.09 -24.55
CA LYS A 193 0.40 7.77 -24.57
C LYS A 193 -0.56 7.61 -25.74
N GLU A 194 -1.42 8.58 -26.01
CA GLU A 194 -2.32 8.52 -27.17
C GLU A 194 -1.56 8.48 -28.49
N PHE A 195 -0.52 9.29 -28.61
CA PHE A 195 0.36 9.31 -29.78
C PHE A 195 1.01 7.94 -30.05
N PHE A 196 1.62 7.33 -29.02
CA PHE A 196 2.25 6.02 -29.16
C PHE A 196 1.24 4.88 -29.35
N ASN A 197 0.03 4.98 -28.80
CA ASN A 197 -1.01 3.99 -29.03
C ASN A 197 -1.43 3.92 -30.51
N GLU A 198 -1.59 5.07 -31.16
CA GLU A 198 -1.95 5.11 -32.59
C GLU A 198 -0.81 4.54 -33.45
N ILE A 199 0.44 4.89 -33.14
CA ILE A 199 1.62 4.33 -33.83
C ILE A 199 1.70 2.81 -33.66
N ARG A 200 1.53 2.32 -32.42
CA ARG A 200 1.58 0.89 -32.10
C ARG A 200 0.54 0.10 -32.88
N ALA A 201 -0.70 0.57 -32.91
CA ALA A 201 -1.76 -0.09 -33.65
C ALA A 201 -1.44 -0.21 -35.15
N LEU A 202 -0.83 0.81 -35.75
CA LEU A 202 -0.47 0.83 -37.17
C LEU A 202 0.82 0.08 -37.49
N LEU A 203 1.69 -0.11 -36.51
CA LEU A 203 2.89 -0.94 -36.63
C LEU A 203 2.54 -2.42 -36.57
N GLU A 204 1.71 -2.82 -35.61
CA GLU A 204 1.28 -4.20 -35.41
C GLU A 204 0.33 -4.67 -36.53
N ILE A 205 -0.49 -3.77 -37.08
CA ILE A 205 -1.50 -4.10 -38.08
C ILE A 205 -1.10 -3.58 -39.46
N ARG A 206 -0.65 -4.48 -40.33
CA ARG A 206 -0.43 -4.20 -41.76
C ARG A 206 -1.44 -4.95 -42.61
N HIS A 207 -2.38 -4.22 -43.20
CA HIS A 207 -3.44 -4.80 -44.02
C HIS A 207 -3.83 -3.88 -45.18
N ARG A 208 -4.25 -4.45 -46.31
CA ARG A 208 -4.62 -3.71 -47.54
C ARG A 208 -5.76 -2.69 -47.39
N ASN A 209 -6.56 -2.82 -46.33
CA ASN A 209 -7.71 -1.94 -46.04
C ASN A 209 -7.44 -1.01 -44.85
N ILE A 210 -6.20 -0.90 -44.39
CA ILE A 210 -5.79 -0.01 -43.30
C ILE A 210 -4.73 0.92 -43.87
N VAL A 211 -4.91 2.23 -43.62
CA VAL A 211 -3.99 3.25 -44.13
C VAL A 211 -2.57 3.01 -43.61
N LYS A 212 -1.60 3.08 -44.51
CA LYS A 212 -0.20 2.87 -44.17
C LYS A 212 0.40 4.07 -43.45
N LEU A 213 0.95 3.83 -42.26
CA LEU A 213 1.84 4.76 -41.59
C LEU A 213 3.20 4.77 -42.29
N LEU A 214 3.63 5.94 -42.76
CA LEU A 214 4.93 6.15 -43.40
C LEU A 214 5.98 6.65 -42.41
N GLY A 215 5.55 7.37 -41.39
CA GLY A 215 6.41 7.88 -40.32
C GLY A 215 5.62 8.71 -39.33
N PHE A 216 6.30 9.31 -38.38
CA PHE A 216 5.70 10.16 -37.36
C PHE A 216 6.65 11.33 -37.04
N CYS A 217 6.31 12.19 -36.10
CA CYS A 217 7.22 13.16 -35.50
C CYS A 217 6.80 13.36 -34.05
N SER A 218 7.69 13.04 -33.12
CA SER A 218 7.46 13.13 -31.67
C SER A 218 7.91 14.47 -31.07
N ASN A 219 8.25 15.47 -31.89
CA ASN A 219 8.72 16.78 -31.40
C ASN A 219 7.53 17.69 -31.04
N VAL A 220 7.71 19.01 -31.16
CA VAL A 220 6.77 20.09 -30.78
C VAL A 220 5.32 19.86 -31.24
N HIS A 221 5.12 19.16 -32.35
CA HIS A 221 3.82 18.80 -32.86
C HIS A 221 3.79 17.29 -33.09
N HIS A 222 3.30 16.53 -32.10
CA HIS A 222 3.02 15.10 -32.25
C HIS A 222 2.23 14.88 -33.55
N SER A 223 2.91 14.36 -34.57
CA SER A 223 2.38 14.28 -35.92
C SER A 223 2.58 12.89 -36.49
N LEU A 224 1.63 12.42 -37.29
CA LEU A 224 1.65 11.13 -37.95
C LEU A 224 1.58 11.35 -39.45
N VAL A 225 2.46 10.68 -40.21
CA VAL A 225 2.57 10.80 -41.66
C VAL A 225 2.04 9.52 -42.29
N TYR A 226 1.01 9.65 -43.10
CA TYR A 226 0.34 8.55 -43.79
C TYR A 226 0.47 8.71 -45.30
N GLU A 227 0.27 7.60 -46.01
CA GLU A 227 -0.04 7.67 -47.42
C GLU A 227 -1.30 8.52 -47.65
N TYR A 228 -1.27 9.35 -48.69
CA TYR A 228 -2.44 10.14 -49.07
C TYR A 228 -3.38 9.30 -49.93
N LEU A 229 -4.65 9.25 -49.54
CA LEU A 229 -5.71 8.59 -50.30
C LEU A 229 -6.47 9.61 -51.14
N GLU A 230 -6.35 9.53 -52.47
CA GLU A 230 -6.90 10.54 -53.39
C GLU A 230 -8.42 10.72 -53.31
N LYS A 231 -9.15 9.65 -53.00
CA LYS A 231 -10.61 9.68 -52.88
C LYS A 231 -11.11 10.29 -51.56
N GLY A 232 -10.21 10.71 -50.67
CA GLY A 232 -10.56 11.36 -49.41
C GLY A 232 -11.34 10.44 -48.46
N SER A 233 -12.10 11.04 -47.53
CA SER A 233 -12.91 10.29 -46.58
C SER A 233 -14.22 9.81 -47.19
N LEU A 234 -14.72 8.67 -46.72
CA LEU A 234 -16.04 8.18 -47.11
C LEU A 234 -17.15 9.19 -46.73
N SER A 235 -17.02 9.83 -45.56
CA SER A 235 -17.98 10.85 -45.10
C SER A 235 -18.12 12.02 -46.07
N ALA A 236 -17.01 12.50 -46.64
CA ALA A 236 -17.03 13.62 -47.58
C ALA A 236 -17.65 13.22 -48.94
N ASN A 237 -17.50 11.95 -49.34
CA ASN A 237 -18.12 11.46 -50.57
C ASN A 237 -19.63 11.24 -50.41
N LEU A 238 -20.07 10.75 -49.25
CA LEU A 238 -21.49 10.51 -48.98
C LEU A 238 -22.28 11.77 -48.62
N SER A 239 -21.61 12.87 -48.27
CA SER A 239 -22.26 14.16 -47.99
C SER A 239 -22.52 15.02 -49.23
N ASN A 240 -22.06 14.57 -50.39
CA ASN A 240 -22.21 15.28 -51.67
C ASN A 240 -23.37 14.73 -52.53
N ASP A 241 -24.15 13.78 -51.99
CA ASP A 241 -25.42 13.29 -52.54
C ASP A 241 -26.61 13.91 -51.77
#